data_AF-A0A8T4N1S8-F1
#
_entry.id   AF-A0A8T4N1S8-F1
#
_cell.length_a   1.000
_cell.length_b   1.000
_cell.length_c   1.000
_cell.angle_alpha   90.00
_cell.angle_beta   90.00
_cell.angle_gamma   90.00
#
_symmetry.space_group_name_H-M   'P 1'
#
loop_
_entity.id
_entity.type
_entity.pdbx_description
1 polymer ?
#
loop_
_entity_poly.entity_id
_entity_poly.type
_entity_poly.pdbx_seq_one_letter_code
_entity_poly.pdbx_strand_id
1 'polypeptide(L)'
;MKLNVVKRTYIDDNTISHLEGLFPNLQATAEIGRQKSANMTFLPTIASNVSEDVGPRALDLIARLKSDGWKVPKDTTKTASEKFMYLFEQPSAPESVFTIMCVDQFPLHEERHWGPVIDLGERLLAEGNVYATGSRNVEVTLAVHRENSERRIIHEMIHTLAGGGPQTFGTEFNLEGTPHHAYEMFGESTSGLYIINPDGKGYSQIKREIALPEAILKSSGFVLEYLVSILAGSIDSVSVGSVYAETNPFYQSPSLEDEREKVQGFISREVTKLGRTGARNFIYGVCTDSERTAPLYRVFDKELVNEVVGITRRALDSSR
;
A
#
# COMPACT_ATOMS: atom_id res chain seq x y z
N MET A 1 2.66 -20.38 -12.26
CA MET A 1 2.42 -18.96 -11.90
C MET A 1 3.24 -18.01 -12.76
N LYS A 2 2.61 -16.97 -13.31
CA LYS A 2 3.28 -15.84 -13.96
C LYS A 2 3.29 -14.63 -13.02
N LEU A 3 4.48 -14.21 -12.59
CA LEU A 3 4.64 -13.09 -11.68
C LEU A 3 4.88 -11.78 -12.44
N ASN A 4 4.08 -10.75 -12.15
CA ASN A 4 4.27 -9.40 -12.67
C ASN A 4 4.59 -8.48 -11.50
N VAL A 5 5.82 -7.97 -11.44
CA VAL A 5 6.31 -7.16 -10.34
C VAL A 5 6.44 -5.71 -10.78
N VAL A 6 5.79 -4.84 -10.01
CA VAL A 6 5.80 -3.40 -10.22
C VAL A 6 6.45 -2.72 -9.04
N LYS A 7 7.50 -1.93 -9.30
CA LYS A 7 8.09 -1.00 -8.33
C LYS A 7 7.55 0.39 -8.58
N ARG A 8 6.85 0.97 -7.62
CA ARG A 8 6.33 2.34 -7.71
C ARG A 8 7.16 3.31 -6.86
N THR A 9 7.30 4.54 -7.34
CA THR A 9 7.95 5.61 -6.58
C THR A 9 7.40 6.99 -6.93
N TYR A 10 7.65 7.97 -6.07
CA TYR A 10 7.46 9.39 -6.32
C TYR A 10 8.85 10.05 -6.32
N ILE A 11 9.09 10.93 -7.29
CA ILE A 11 10.38 11.60 -7.52
C ILE A 11 10.16 13.09 -7.36
N ASP A 12 10.84 13.67 -6.38
CA ASP A 12 10.88 15.07 -6.04
C ASP A 12 12.28 15.47 -5.53
N ASP A 13 12.43 16.71 -5.09
CA ASP A 13 13.68 17.27 -4.57
C ASP A 13 14.26 16.47 -3.39
N ASN A 14 13.41 15.77 -2.62
CA ASN A 14 13.83 15.07 -1.40
C ASN A 14 14.14 13.58 -1.65
N THR A 15 13.60 13.00 -2.73
CA THR A 15 13.64 11.56 -2.98
C THR A 15 14.65 11.17 -4.08
N ILE A 16 14.97 12.06 -5.03
CA ILE A 16 15.81 11.70 -6.19
C ILE A 16 17.18 11.11 -5.81
N SER A 17 17.88 11.74 -4.86
CA SER A 17 19.22 11.30 -4.46
C SER A 17 19.19 9.92 -3.77
N HIS A 18 18.14 9.63 -3.02
CA HIS A 18 17.94 8.32 -2.43
C HIS A 18 17.71 7.25 -3.51
N LEU A 19 16.85 7.55 -4.50
CA LEU A 19 16.56 6.62 -5.60
C LEU A 19 17.78 6.35 -6.48
N GLU A 20 18.63 7.35 -6.71
CA GLU A 20 19.92 7.15 -7.38
C GLU A 20 20.85 6.23 -6.58
N GLY A 21 20.87 6.37 -5.24
CA GLY A 21 21.60 5.48 -4.34
C GLY A 21 21.08 4.03 -4.37
N LEU A 22 19.79 3.83 -4.61
CA LEU A 22 19.17 2.52 -4.77
C LEU A 22 19.40 1.88 -6.15
N PHE A 23 20.02 2.58 -7.10
CA PHE A 23 20.18 2.07 -8.46
C PHE A 23 20.85 0.69 -8.54
N PRO A 24 21.97 0.38 -7.82
CA PRO A 24 22.56 -0.96 -7.83
C PRO A 24 21.57 -2.05 -7.36
N ASN A 25 20.75 -1.75 -6.36
CA ASN A 25 19.72 -2.67 -5.85
C ASN A 25 18.63 -2.89 -6.90
N LEU A 26 18.25 -1.86 -7.65
CA LEU A 26 17.29 -1.97 -8.76
C LEU A 26 17.84 -2.75 -9.95
N GLN A 27 19.13 -2.66 -10.23
CA GLN A 27 19.80 -3.49 -11.24
C GLN A 27 19.77 -4.97 -10.84
N ALA A 28 20.18 -5.29 -9.61
CA ALA A 28 20.13 -6.65 -9.07
C ALA A 28 18.69 -7.19 -9.07
N THR A 29 17.71 -6.35 -8.71
CA THR A 29 16.29 -6.72 -8.76
C THR A 29 15.85 -7.12 -10.18
N ALA A 30 16.24 -6.36 -11.22
CA ALA A 30 15.90 -6.71 -12.60
C ALA A 30 16.60 -8.00 -13.07
N GLU A 31 17.85 -8.21 -12.66
CA GLU A 31 18.61 -9.42 -12.99
C GLU A 31 17.97 -10.68 -12.41
N ILE A 32 17.69 -10.69 -11.10
CA ILE A 32 17.03 -11.80 -10.42
C ILE A 32 15.61 -11.99 -11.00
N GLY A 33 14.88 -10.89 -11.23
CA GLY A 33 13.56 -10.93 -11.85
C GLY A 33 13.56 -11.64 -13.21
N ARG A 34 14.58 -11.40 -14.06
CA ARG A 34 14.75 -12.13 -15.33
C ARG A 34 14.99 -13.63 -15.11
N GLN A 35 15.85 -14.00 -14.16
CA GLN A 35 16.13 -15.40 -13.83
C GLN A 35 14.85 -16.13 -13.40
N LYS A 36 13.95 -15.42 -12.71
CA LYS A 36 12.64 -15.91 -12.26
C LYS A 36 11.52 -15.76 -13.31
N SER A 37 11.85 -15.33 -14.53
CA SER A 37 10.88 -15.04 -15.60
C SER A 37 9.75 -14.07 -15.19
N ALA A 38 10.03 -13.16 -14.26
CA ALA A 38 9.08 -12.15 -13.80
C ALA A 38 9.01 -10.97 -14.78
N ASN A 39 7.81 -10.44 -14.98
CA ASN A 39 7.65 -9.18 -15.72
C ASN A 39 7.92 -8.00 -14.79
N MET A 40 9.00 -7.27 -15.05
CA MET A 40 9.43 -6.15 -14.22
C MET A 40 8.98 -4.81 -14.81
N THR A 41 8.24 -4.02 -14.03
CA THR A 41 7.80 -2.66 -14.38
C THR A 41 8.22 -1.67 -13.31
N PHE A 42 8.75 -0.52 -13.70
CA PHE A 42 9.04 0.61 -12.82
C PHE A 42 8.04 1.74 -13.13
N LEU A 43 7.31 2.20 -12.12
CA LEU A 43 6.28 3.23 -12.20
C LEU A 43 6.70 4.49 -11.42
N PRO A 44 7.50 5.38 -12.03
CA PRO A 44 7.85 6.65 -11.42
C PRO A 44 6.73 7.67 -11.59
N THR A 45 6.57 8.52 -10.58
CA THR A 45 5.85 9.80 -10.70
C THR A 45 6.84 10.91 -10.50
N ILE A 46 7.07 11.77 -11.49
CA ILE A 46 7.90 12.96 -11.33
C ILE A 46 6.98 14.10 -10.88
N ALA A 47 7.29 14.72 -9.75
CA ALA A 47 6.54 15.86 -9.23
C ALA A 47 6.55 17.02 -10.24
N SER A 48 5.42 17.73 -10.37
CA SER A 48 5.30 18.82 -11.34
C SER A 48 6.11 20.07 -10.98
N ASN A 49 6.44 20.21 -9.70
CA ASN A 49 7.11 21.38 -9.13
C ASN A 49 8.39 20.91 -8.43
N VAL A 50 9.45 20.71 -9.19
CA VAL A 50 10.78 20.30 -8.71
C VAL A 50 11.84 21.30 -9.14
N SER A 51 13.00 21.28 -8.51
CA SER A 51 14.15 22.07 -8.94
C SER A 51 14.60 21.69 -10.36
N GLU A 52 15.25 22.63 -11.05
CA GLU A 52 15.62 22.49 -12.47
C GLU A 52 16.51 21.28 -12.75
N ASP A 53 17.29 20.80 -11.77
CA ASP A 53 18.19 19.66 -11.90
C ASP A 53 17.50 18.30 -11.70
N VAL A 54 16.37 18.25 -10.99
CA VAL A 54 15.70 17.00 -10.61
C VAL A 54 15.06 16.33 -11.83
N GLY A 55 14.44 17.10 -12.72
CA GLY A 55 13.84 16.57 -13.96
C GLY A 55 14.86 15.80 -14.81
N PRO A 56 15.99 16.42 -15.20
CA PRO A 56 17.08 15.75 -15.93
C PRO A 56 17.62 14.50 -15.21
N ARG A 57 17.85 14.57 -13.89
CA ARG A 57 18.33 13.43 -13.09
C ARG A 57 17.33 12.27 -13.06
N ALA A 58 16.05 12.57 -12.89
CA ALA A 58 14.99 11.58 -12.94
C ALA A 58 14.91 10.88 -14.31
N LEU A 59 15.06 11.65 -15.40
CA LEU A 59 15.08 11.11 -16.75
C LEU A 59 16.31 10.23 -17.03
N ASP A 60 17.49 10.61 -16.51
CA ASP A 60 18.70 9.78 -16.57
C ASP A 60 18.51 8.46 -15.82
N LEU A 61 18.04 8.51 -14.58
CA LEU A 61 17.74 7.32 -13.77
C LEU A 61 16.76 6.39 -14.51
N ILE A 62 15.68 6.93 -15.07
CA ILE A 62 14.69 6.17 -15.84
C ILE A 62 15.32 5.54 -17.10
N ALA A 63 16.17 6.29 -17.82
CA ALA A 63 16.85 5.78 -19.01
C ALA A 63 17.78 4.60 -18.67
N ARG A 64 18.52 4.72 -17.57
CA ARG A 64 19.39 3.64 -17.06
C ARG A 64 18.57 2.42 -16.65
N LEU A 65 17.48 2.59 -15.89
CA LEU A 65 16.60 1.47 -15.53
C LEU A 65 16.00 0.77 -16.76
N LYS A 66 15.60 1.52 -17.80
CA LYS A 66 15.16 0.92 -19.07
C LYS A 66 16.26 0.07 -19.72
N SER A 67 17.51 0.53 -19.67
CA SER A 67 18.65 -0.22 -20.20
C SER A 67 18.91 -1.52 -19.43
N ASP A 68 18.58 -1.56 -18.13
CA ASP A 68 18.62 -2.76 -17.29
C ASP A 68 17.41 -3.68 -17.47
N GLY A 69 16.53 -3.39 -18.43
CA GLY A 69 15.39 -4.24 -18.79
C GLY A 69 14.09 -3.94 -18.04
N TRP A 70 14.01 -2.83 -17.28
CA TRP A 70 12.74 -2.39 -16.69
C TRP A 70 11.78 -1.86 -17.75
N LYS A 71 10.53 -2.32 -17.71
CA LYS A 71 9.45 -1.65 -18.44
C LYS A 71 9.09 -0.37 -17.70
N VAL A 72 9.11 0.78 -18.38
CA VAL A 72 8.71 2.07 -17.80
C VAL A 72 7.69 2.74 -18.73
N PRO A 73 6.49 3.09 -18.23
CA PRO A 73 5.51 3.82 -19.03
C PRO A 73 6.03 5.17 -19.53
N LYS A 74 5.43 5.67 -20.62
CA LYS A 74 5.75 7.01 -21.16
C LYS A 74 5.26 8.12 -20.23
N ASP A 75 4.08 7.94 -19.68
CA ASP A 75 3.49 8.89 -18.72
C ASP A 75 4.07 8.64 -17.32
N THR A 76 4.72 9.68 -16.79
CA THR A 76 5.37 9.70 -15.47
C THR A 76 4.69 10.69 -14.52
N THR A 77 3.44 11.08 -14.81
CA THR A 77 2.70 12.08 -14.01
C THR A 77 1.58 11.47 -13.16
N LYS A 78 1.37 10.15 -13.27
CA LYS A 78 0.32 9.41 -12.58
C LYS A 78 0.41 9.54 -11.05
N THR A 79 -0.73 9.75 -10.41
CA THR A 79 -0.87 9.70 -8.94
C THR A 79 -0.64 8.29 -8.37
N ALA A 80 -0.57 8.16 -7.04
CA ALA A 80 -0.45 6.86 -6.38
C ALA A 80 -1.63 5.92 -6.73
N SER A 81 -2.86 6.45 -6.71
CA SER A 81 -4.08 5.72 -7.10
C SER A 81 -4.04 5.27 -8.57
N GLU A 82 -3.64 6.14 -9.50
CA GLU A 82 -3.50 5.77 -10.92
C GLU A 82 -2.42 4.71 -11.16
N LYS A 83 -1.33 4.72 -10.37
CA LYS A 83 -0.33 3.65 -10.41
C LYS A 83 -0.89 2.34 -9.86
N PHE A 84 -1.70 2.39 -8.80
CA PHE A 84 -2.32 1.20 -8.24
C PHE A 84 -3.32 0.54 -9.20
N MET A 85 -4.03 1.33 -10.02
CA MET A 85 -4.88 0.82 -11.10
C MET A 85 -4.14 -0.06 -12.11
N TYR A 86 -2.82 0.05 -12.21
CA TYR A 86 -2.01 -0.83 -13.05
C TYR A 86 -2.29 -2.32 -12.75
N LEU A 87 -2.58 -2.69 -11.49
CA LEU A 87 -2.95 -4.06 -11.10
C LEU A 87 -4.24 -4.58 -11.75
N PHE A 88 -5.14 -3.68 -12.14
CA PHE A 88 -6.46 -4.01 -12.66
C PHE A 88 -6.60 -3.78 -14.18
N GLU A 89 -5.66 -3.06 -14.77
CA GLU A 89 -5.63 -2.72 -16.21
C GLU A 89 -4.91 -3.77 -17.07
N GLN A 90 -4.06 -4.62 -16.47
CA GLN A 90 -3.33 -5.61 -17.25
C GLN A 90 -4.27 -6.68 -17.83
N PRO A 91 -4.02 -7.15 -19.05
CA PRO A 91 -4.74 -8.30 -19.60
C PRO A 91 -4.49 -9.52 -18.70
N SER A 92 -5.57 -10.13 -18.21
CA SER A 92 -5.47 -11.38 -17.44
C SER A 92 -4.86 -12.46 -18.33
N ALA A 93 -3.87 -13.16 -17.80
CA ALA A 93 -3.43 -14.44 -18.33
C ALA A 93 -3.62 -15.47 -17.21
N PRO A 94 -4.02 -16.72 -17.53
CA PRO A 94 -4.23 -17.74 -16.50
C PRO A 94 -3.03 -17.86 -15.55
N GLU A 95 -3.32 -18.06 -14.26
CA GLU A 95 -2.31 -18.20 -13.20
C GLU A 95 -1.34 -17.01 -13.09
N SER A 96 -1.80 -15.81 -13.43
CA SER A 96 -1.02 -14.59 -13.24
C SER A 96 -1.34 -13.91 -11.93
N VAL A 97 -0.29 -13.47 -11.25
CA VAL A 97 -0.41 -12.54 -10.13
C VAL A 97 0.25 -11.22 -10.50
N PHE A 98 -0.39 -10.12 -10.09
CA PHE A 98 0.10 -8.77 -10.30
C PHE A 98 0.46 -8.18 -8.95
N THR A 99 1.72 -7.81 -8.82
CA THR A 99 2.27 -7.26 -7.58
C THR A 99 2.70 -5.82 -7.82
N ILE A 100 2.32 -4.91 -6.93
CA ILE A 100 2.88 -3.56 -6.87
C ILE A 100 3.39 -3.28 -5.47
N MET A 101 4.59 -2.69 -5.39
CA MET A 101 5.21 -2.37 -4.12
C MET A 101 6.02 -1.08 -4.18
N CYS A 102 6.14 -0.40 -3.04
CA CYS A 102 7.01 0.76 -2.89
C CYS A 102 8.48 0.37 -3.12
N VAL A 103 9.21 1.20 -3.85
CA VAL A 103 10.58 0.88 -4.30
C VAL A 103 11.59 0.80 -3.16
N ASP A 104 11.39 1.62 -2.14
CA ASP A 104 12.28 1.94 -1.04
C ASP A 104 11.93 1.18 0.24
N GLN A 105 10.79 0.49 0.27
CA GLN A 105 10.33 -0.25 1.46
C GLN A 105 10.35 -1.76 1.29
N PHE A 106 10.32 -2.26 0.05
CA PHE A 106 10.25 -3.69 -0.23
C PHE A 106 11.45 -4.08 -1.06
N PRO A 107 12.52 -4.65 -0.48
CA PRO A 107 13.67 -5.06 -1.27
C PRO A 107 13.34 -6.29 -2.11
N LEU A 108 13.92 -6.37 -3.32
CA LEU A 108 13.94 -7.57 -4.16
C LEU A 108 15.32 -7.76 -4.82
N HIS A 109 16.36 -7.21 -4.20
CA HIS A 109 17.72 -7.20 -4.74
C HIS A 109 18.56 -8.42 -4.32
N GLU A 110 17.98 -9.35 -3.55
CA GLU A 110 18.62 -10.60 -3.13
C GLU A 110 17.64 -11.77 -3.27
N GLU A 111 18.13 -12.98 -3.55
CA GLU A 111 17.31 -14.19 -3.72
C GLU A 111 16.36 -14.45 -2.54
N ARG A 112 16.83 -14.25 -1.31
CA ARG A 112 16.02 -14.44 -0.09
C ARG A 112 14.78 -13.53 -0.05
N HIS A 113 14.83 -12.35 -0.68
CA HIS A 113 13.70 -11.41 -0.70
C HIS A 113 12.55 -11.89 -1.59
N TRP A 114 12.85 -12.71 -2.61
CA TRP A 114 11.84 -13.17 -3.57
C TRP A 114 10.98 -14.32 -3.07
N GLY A 115 11.55 -15.22 -2.26
CA GLY A 115 10.84 -16.40 -1.74
C GLY A 115 9.48 -16.04 -1.14
N PRO A 116 9.43 -15.15 -0.13
CA PRO A 116 8.16 -14.80 0.52
C PRO A 116 7.13 -14.16 -0.42
N VAL A 117 7.54 -13.37 -1.41
CA VAL A 117 6.62 -12.77 -2.40
C VAL A 117 6.05 -13.83 -3.35
N ILE A 118 6.87 -14.80 -3.77
CA ILE A 118 6.44 -15.92 -4.60
C ILE A 118 5.48 -16.81 -3.82
N ASP A 119 5.83 -17.20 -2.59
CA ASP A 119 5.01 -18.05 -1.73
C ASP A 119 3.64 -17.41 -1.47
N LEU A 120 3.61 -16.10 -1.23
CA LEU A 120 2.37 -15.36 -1.03
C LEU A 120 1.51 -15.32 -2.31
N GLY A 121 2.13 -15.16 -3.48
CA GLY A 121 1.44 -15.22 -4.78
C GLY A 121 0.90 -16.61 -5.11
N GLU A 122 1.66 -17.67 -4.85
CA GLU A 122 1.23 -19.05 -5.04
C GLU A 122 0.08 -19.41 -4.11
N ARG A 123 0.15 -18.99 -2.84
CA ARG A 123 -0.95 -19.11 -1.87
C ARG A 123 -2.21 -18.40 -2.36
N LEU A 124 -2.07 -17.15 -2.82
CA LEU A 124 -3.19 -16.37 -3.35
C LEU A 124 -3.92 -17.09 -4.49
N LEU A 125 -3.17 -17.73 -5.39
CA LEU A 125 -3.74 -18.55 -6.47
C LEU A 125 -4.39 -19.83 -5.94
N ALA A 126 -3.72 -20.55 -5.04
CA ALA A 126 -4.20 -21.83 -4.49
C ALA A 126 -5.49 -21.66 -3.68
N GLU A 127 -5.60 -20.57 -2.91
CA GLU A 127 -6.79 -20.24 -2.13
C GLU A 127 -7.92 -19.65 -3.00
N GLY A 128 -7.64 -19.29 -4.26
CA GLY A 128 -8.60 -18.63 -5.15
C GLY A 128 -9.00 -17.23 -4.69
N ASN A 129 -8.14 -16.60 -3.88
CA ASN A 129 -8.38 -15.28 -3.31
C ASN A 129 -7.98 -14.17 -4.29
N VAL A 130 -8.55 -12.97 -4.12
CA VAL A 130 -8.29 -11.83 -5.03
C VAL A 130 -7.14 -10.95 -4.57
N TYR A 131 -6.96 -10.79 -3.27
CA TYR A 131 -6.00 -9.87 -2.68
C TYR A 131 -5.06 -10.60 -1.74
N ALA A 132 -3.77 -10.27 -1.78
CA ALA A 132 -2.85 -10.65 -0.72
C ALA A 132 -2.09 -9.44 -0.18
N THR A 133 -1.79 -9.53 1.10
CA THR A 133 -0.95 -8.60 1.85
C THR A 133 0.05 -9.39 2.68
N GLY A 134 1.25 -8.84 2.79
CA GLY A 134 2.31 -9.42 3.61
C GLY A 134 2.52 -8.61 4.88
N SER A 135 2.63 -9.28 6.02
CA SER A 135 3.16 -8.71 7.25
C SER A 135 4.66 -8.50 7.12
N ARG A 136 5.09 -7.30 7.45
CA ARG A 136 6.49 -6.90 7.36
C ARG A 136 7.29 -7.47 8.51
N ASN A 137 8.56 -7.74 8.27
CA ASN A 137 9.50 -8.22 9.29
C ASN A 137 10.22 -7.09 10.03
N VAL A 138 9.78 -5.84 9.89
CA VAL A 138 10.37 -4.66 10.54
C VAL A 138 9.26 -3.79 11.11
N GLU A 139 9.61 -2.98 12.12
CA GLU A 139 8.67 -2.04 12.70
C GLU A 139 8.24 -0.99 11.65
N VAL A 140 6.93 -0.74 11.61
CA VAL A 140 6.33 0.22 10.69
C VAL A 140 6.22 1.58 11.38
N THR A 141 6.83 2.59 10.77
CA THR A 141 6.67 4.00 11.16
C THR A 141 6.04 4.78 10.02
N LEU A 142 4.93 5.46 10.28
CA LEU A 142 4.11 6.14 9.25
C LEU A 142 4.21 7.67 9.28
N ALA A 143 4.87 8.23 10.31
CA ALA A 143 5.18 9.64 10.46
C ALA A 143 6.48 9.82 11.27
N VAL A 144 7.12 10.98 11.18
CA VAL A 144 8.38 11.27 11.88
C VAL A 144 8.17 11.25 13.39
N HIS A 145 7.08 11.84 13.88
CA HIS A 145 6.74 11.85 15.29
C HIS A 145 5.86 10.65 15.64
N ARG A 146 6.22 9.94 16.71
CA ARG A 146 5.54 8.71 17.16
C ARG A 146 4.03 8.86 17.26
N GLU A 147 3.54 9.92 17.90
CA GLU A 147 2.10 10.14 18.12
C GLU A 147 1.33 10.28 16.79
N ASN A 148 1.94 10.94 15.80
CA ASN A 148 1.36 11.07 14.46
C ASN A 148 1.46 9.77 13.66
N SER A 149 2.49 8.96 13.91
CA SER A 149 2.59 7.60 13.36
C SER A 149 1.47 6.74 13.92
N GLU A 150 1.24 6.77 15.25
CA GLU A 150 0.15 6.05 15.90
C GLU A 150 -1.24 6.50 15.38
N ARG A 151 -1.47 7.80 15.14
CA ARG A 151 -2.70 8.29 14.47
C ARG A 151 -2.93 7.60 13.12
N ARG A 152 -1.86 7.50 12.32
CA ARG A 152 -1.92 6.85 11.01
C ARG A 152 -2.14 5.34 11.12
N ILE A 153 -1.49 4.67 12.06
CA ILE A 153 -1.69 3.23 12.28
C ILE A 153 -3.13 2.98 12.72
N ILE A 154 -3.68 3.74 13.69
CA ILE A 154 -5.09 3.63 14.11
C ILE A 154 -6.03 3.79 12.91
N HIS A 155 -5.77 4.75 12.03
CA HIS A 155 -6.55 4.93 10.79
C HIS A 155 -6.51 3.68 9.89
N GLU A 156 -5.34 3.04 9.71
CA GLU A 156 -5.23 1.78 8.97
C GLU A 156 -5.96 0.62 9.66
N MET A 157 -5.93 0.57 11.01
CA MET A 157 -6.63 -0.47 11.77
C MET A 157 -8.15 -0.34 11.67
N ILE A 158 -8.69 0.89 11.54
CA ILE A 158 -10.11 1.09 11.24
C ILE A 158 -10.48 0.41 9.91
N HIS A 159 -9.64 0.50 8.88
CA HIS A 159 -9.88 -0.14 7.58
C HIS A 159 -9.72 -1.66 7.66
N THR A 160 -8.75 -2.14 8.43
CA THR A 160 -8.56 -3.57 8.72
C THR A 160 -9.81 -4.18 9.38
N LEU A 161 -10.35 -3.49 10.40
CA LEU A 161 -11.60 -3.88 11.08
C LEU A 161 -12.82 -3.77 10.17
N ALA A 162 -12.86 -2.76 9.29
CA ALA A 162 -13.92 -2.59 8.31
C ALA A 162 -13.94 -3.75 7.29
N GLY A 163 -12.78 -4.28 6.94
CA GLY A 163 -12.61 -5.42 6.04
C GLY A 163 -12.81 -6.80 6.70
N GLY A 164 -13.16 -6.90 7.98
CA GLY A 164 -13.41 -8.21 8.63
C GLY A 164 -12.71 -8.36 9.98
N GLY A 165 -11.59 -7.69 10.20
CA GLY A 165 -10.85 -7.71 11.47
C GLY A 165 -9.61 -8.62 11.48
N PRO A 166 -9.02 -8.84 12.68
CA PRO A 166 -7.77 -9.59 12.87
C PRO A 166 -7.69 -10.92 12.14
N GLN A 167 -8.77 -11.69 12.11
CA GLN A 167 -8.81 -13.02 11.53
C GLN A 167 -8.71 -13.02 10.00
N THR A 168 -8.96 -11.87 9.36
CA THR A 168 -8.91 -11.72 7.89
C THR A 168 -7.53 -11.26 7.42
N PHE A 169 -6.81 -10.46 8.21
CA PHE A 169 -5.53 -9.86 7.82
C PHE A 169 -4.33 -10.28 8.67
N GLY A 170 -4.56 -10.85 9.85
CA GLY A 170 -3.53 -11.33 10.75
C GLY A 170 -2.83 -12.57 10.19
N THR A 171 -1.52 -12.67 10.41
CA THR A 171 -0.70 -13.81 9.95
C THR A 171 -0.10 -14.55 11.14
N GLU A 172 -0.02 -15.87 11.04
CA GLU A 172 0.75 -16.72 11.97
C GLU A 172 2.19 -16.94 11.48
N PHE A 173 2.47 -16.63 10.21
CA PHE A 173 3.79 -16.71 9.62
C PHE A 173 4.54 -15.42 9.92
N ASN A 174 5.71 -15.54 10.56
CA ASN A 174 6.58 -14.41 10.88
C ASN A 174 8.01 -14.70 10.42
N LEU A 175 8.58 -13.78 9.65
CA LEU A 175 10.02 -13.72 9.41
C LEU A 175 10.72 -13.13 10.65
N GLU A 176 12.05 -13.23 10.69
CA GLU A 176 12.82 -12.61 11.77
C GLU A 176 12.65 -11.09 11.77
N GLY A 177 12.27 -10.56 12.93
CA GLY A 177 12.01 -9.16 13.21
C GLY A 177 10.59 -8.94 13.74
N THR A 178 10.29 -7.72 14.17
CA THR A 178 9.09 -7.43 14.96
C THR A 178 8.35 -6.24 14.34
N PRO A 179 7.16 -6.44 13.77
CA PRO A 179 6.34 -5.32 13.32
C PRO A 179 5.77 -4.56 14.53
N HIS A 180 5.16 -3.40 14.28
CA HIS A 180 4.47 -2.68 15.36
C HIS A 180 3.35 -3.56 15.94
N HIS A 181 3.18 -3.55 17.27
CA HIS A 181 2.27 -4.47 17.97
C HIS A 181 0.83 -4.50 17.42
N ALA A 182 0.34 -3.36 16.94
CA ALA A 182 -0.96 -3.31 16.26
C ALA A 182 -1.02 -4.20 15.01
N TYR A 183 0.01 -4.21 14.17
CA TYR A 183 0.05 -5.05 12.98
C TYR A 183 0.23 -6.54 13.33
N GLU A 184 0.91 -6.87 14.43
CA GLU A 184 0.90 -8.24 14.97
C GLU A 184 -0.51 -8.69 15.34
N MET A 185 -1.29 -7.80 15.97
CA MET A 185 -2.63 -8.13 16.47
C MET A 185 -3.69 -8.11 15.37
N PHE A 186 -3.63 -7.18 14.44
CA PHE A 186 -4.70 -6.91 13.47
C PHE A 186 -4.34 -7.32 12.04
N GLY A 187 -3.05 -7.42 11.71
CA GLY A 187 -2.56 -7.54 10.34
C GLY A 187 -2.46 -6.20 9.61
N GLU A 188 -1.82 -6.23 8.43
CA GLU A 188 -1.60 -5.04 7.59
C GLU A 188 -2.59 -5.02 6.41
N SER A 189 -3.64 -4.19 6.48
CA SER A 189 -4.56 -4.05 5.33
C SER A 189 -3.97 -3.29 4.13
N THR A 190 -2.95 -2.47 4.35
CA THR A 190 -2.28 -1.68 3.32
C THR A 190 -0.79 -1.52 3.62
N SER A 191 -0.01 -2.55 3.34
CA SER A 191 1.42 -2.55 3.63
C SER A 191 2.23 -1.79 2.60
N GLY A 192 1.68 -1.17 1.55
CA GLY A 192 2.51 -0.66 0.45
C GLY A 192 3.11 -1.75 -0.45
N LEU A 193 2.82 -3.03 -0.18
CA LEU A 193 2.95 -4.17 -1.07
C LEU A 193 1.56 -4.78 -1.27
N TYR A 194 1.19 -4.98 -2.52
CA TYR A 194 -0.15 -5.46 -2.88
C TYR A 194 -0.02 -6.50 -3.97
N ILE A 195 -0.65 -7.66 -3.77
CA ILE A 195 -0.71 -8.73 -4.77
C ILE A 195 -2.17 -8.97 -5.14
N ILE A 196 -2.45 -8.99 -6.43
CA ILE A 196 -3.78 -9.22 -6.99
C ILE A 196 -3.76 -10.45 -7.88
N ASN A 197 -4.76 -11.30 -7.70
CA ASN A 197 -5.09 -12.41 -8.57
C ASN A 197 -6.37 -12.06 -9.37
N PRO A 198 -6.27 -11.82 -10.69
CA PRO A 198 -7.42 -11.49 -11.52
C PRO A 198 -8.46 -12.61 -11.64
N ASP A 199 -8.06 -13.85 -11.36
CA ASP A 199 -8.93 -15.02 -11.40
C ASP A 199 -9.58 -15.29 -10.02
N GLY A 200 -9.23 -14.48 -9.01
CA GLY A 200 -9.71 -14.62 -7.63
C GLY A 200 -11.19 -14.25 -7.44
N LYS A 201 -11.79 -14.82 -6.39
CA LYS A 201 -13.19 -14.58 -6.00
C LYS A 201 -13.42 -13.08 -5.76
N GLY A 202 -14.38 -12.50 -6.49
CA GLY A 202 -14.78 -11.10 -6.32
C GLY A 202 -13.93 -10.08 -7.08
N TYR A 203 -12.91 -10.49 -7.85
CA TYR A 203 -12.11 -9.58 -8.67
C TYR A 203 -12.97 -8.68 -9.57
N SER A 204 -13.92 -9.25 -10.31
CA SER A 204 -14.83 -8.48 -11.17
C SER A 204 -15.72 -7.49 -10.40
N GLN A 205 -16.09 -7.81 -9.15
CA GLN A 205 -16.86 -6.89 -8.31
C GLN A 205 -15.99 -5.72 -7.86
N ILE A 206 -14.81 -6.01 -7.30
CA ILE A 206 -13.84 -4.99 -6.85
C ILE A 206 -13.44 -4.09 -8.02
N LYS A 207 -13.12 -4.67 -9.19
CA LYS A 207 -12.77 -3.93 -10.40
C LYS A 207 -13.88 -2.97 -10.84
N ARG A 208 -15.16 -3.33 -10.67
CA ARG A 208 -16.27 -2.42 -10.96
C ARG A 208 -16.35 -1.28 -9.95
N GLU A 209 -16.25 -1.57 -8.65
CA GLU A 209 -16.31 -0.55 -7.59
C GLU A 209 -15.23 0.52 -7.75
N ILE A 210 -14.01 0.11 -8.12
CA ILE A 210 -12.89 1.04 -8.30
C ILE A 210 -12.96 1.84 -9.61
N ALA A 211 -13.74 1.38 -10.60
CA ALA A 211 -13.89 2.06 -11.89
C ALA A 211 -14.87 3.24 -11.86
N LEU A 212 -15.58 3.46 -10.75
CA LEU A 212 -16.78 4.30 -10.70
C LEU A 212 -16.60 5.76 -10.25
N PRO A 213 -15.49 6.18 -9.56
CA PRO A 213 -15.30 7.61 -9.28
C PRO A 213 -13.93 8.17 -9.76
N GLU A 214 -13.95 9.01 -10.79
CA GLU A 214 -12.78 9.77 -11.28
C GLU A 214 -12.06 10.55 -10.16
N ALA A 215 -12.82 11.05 -9.18
CA ALA A 215 -12.30 11.75 -8.01
C ALA A 215 -11.44 10.88 -7.08
N ILE A 216 -11.62 9.55 -7.10
CA ILE A 216 -10.77 8.59 -6.37
C ILE A 216 -9.52 8.28 -7.16
N LEU A 217 -9.64 8.10 -8.48
CA LEU A 217 -8.49 7.84 -9.34
C LEU A 217 -7.50 9.00 -9.31
N LYS A 218 -7.98 10.25 -9.38
CA LYS A 218 -7.14 11.46 -9.31
C LYS A 218 -6.75 11.84 -7.88
N SER A 219 -7.02 10.98 -6.90
CA SER A 219 -6.70 11.29 -5.51
C SER A 219 -5.21 11.11 -5.22
N SER A 220 -4.63 12.08 -4.51
CA SER A 220 -3.42 11.82 -3.72
C SER A 220 -3.76 10.88 -2.55
N GLY A 221 -2.82 9.99 -2.22
CA GLY A 221 -2.94 9.03 -1.12
C GLY A 221 -3.19 7.59 -1.56
N PHE A 222 -3.75 6.81 -0.64
CA PHE A 222 -3.93 5.35 -0.70
C PHE A 222 -5.40 4.94 -0.66
N VAL A 223 -6.32 5.87 -0.96
CA VAL A 223 -7.78 5.65 -0.97
C VAL A 223 -8.18 4.37 -1.69
N LEU A 224 -7.60 4.15 -2.88
CA LEU A 224 -7.92 2.99 -3.69
C LEU A 224 -7.38 1.68 -3.08
N GLU A 225 -6.26 1.75 -2.39
CA GLU A 225 -5.64 0.60 -1.72
C GLU A 225 -6.49 0.15 -0.52
N TYR A 226 -6.98 1.11 0.29
CA TYR A 226 -7.94 0.82 1.35
C TYR A 226 -9.26 0.28 0.80
N LEU A 227 -9.76 0.84 -0.31
CA LEU A 227 -11.00 0.37 -0.91
C LEU A 227 -10.88 -1.10 -1.32
N VAL A 228 -9.79 -1.47 -1.98
CA VAL A 228 -9.55 -2.85 -2.39
C VAL A 228 -9.39 -3.77 -1.19
N SER A 229 -8.63 -3.38 -0.16
CA SER A 229 -8.45 -4.22 1.03
C SER A 229 -9.75 -4.44 1.79
N ILE A 230 -10.54 -3.39 2.03
CA ILE A 230 -11.83 -3.47 2.72
C ILE A 230 -12.79 -4.38 1.95
N LEU A 231 -12.92 -4.17 0.64
CA LEU A 231 -13.83 -4.97 -0.18
C LEU A 231 -13.39 -6.43 -0.27
N ALA A 232 -12.10 -6.70 -0.47
CA ALA A 232 -11.57 -8.07 -0.50
C ALA A 232 -11.76 -8.78 0.84
N GLY A 233 -11.50 -8.09 1.95
CA GLY A 233 -11.74 -8.62 3.29
C GLY A 233 -13.22 -8.91 3.55
N SER A 234 -14.12 -8.00 3.15
CA SER A 234 -15.57 -8.15 3.38
C SER A 234 -16.21 -9.36 2.70
N ILE A 235 -15.51 -9.99 1.75
CA ILE A 235 -15.95 -11.19 1.03
C ILE A 235 -15.07 -12.41 1.33
N ASP A 236 -14.25 -12.32 2.39
CA ASP A 236 -13.28 -13.30 2.83
C ASP A 236 -12.37 -13.77 1.68
N SER A 237 -11.80 -12.82 0.94
CA SER A 237 -10.94 -13.09 -0.20
C SER A 237 -9.55 -12.46 -0.08
N VAL A 238 -8.94 -12.67 1.09
CA VAL A 238 -7.61 -12.18 1.44
C VAL A 238 -6.70 -13.35 1.77
N SER A 239 -5.53 -13.37 1.14
CA SER A 239 -4.42 -14.25 1.52
C SER A 239 -3.37 -13.45 2.31
N VAL A 240 -2.88 -14.03 3.39
CA VAL A 240 -1.90 -13.40 4.29
C VAL A 240 -0.62 -14.21 4.33
N GLY A 241 0.49 -13.53 4.56
CA GLY A 241 1.80 -14.14 4.76
C GLY A 241 2.80 -13.11 5.28
N SER A 242 4.10 -13.40 5.14
CA SER A 242 5.17 -12.48 5.53
C SER A 242 5.93 -11.97 4.32
N VAL A 243 6.54 -10.78 4.44
CA VAL A 243 7.41 -10.20 3.42
C VAL A 243 8.60 -9.50 4.05
N TYR A 244 9.74 -9.50 3.35
CA TYR A 244 10.86 -8.64 3.73
C TYR A 244 10.51 -7.19 3.45
N ALA A 245 10.78 -6.33 4.42
CA ALA A 245 10.63 -4.90 4.28
C ALA A 245 11.81 -4.15 4.92
N GLU A 246 12.00 -2.93 4.47
CA GLU A 246 12.91 -1.95 5.03
C GLU A 246 12.10 -0.87 5.76
N THR A 247 12.71 -0.28 6.78
CA THR A 247 12.08 0.82 7.52
C THR A 247 11.75 1.97 6.57
N ASN A 248 10.57 2.56 6.73
CA ASN A 248 10.12 3.66 5.90
C ASN A 248 11.11 4.84 5.97
N PRO A 249 11.67 5.29 4.83
CA PRO A 249 12.51 6.48 4.82
C PRO A 249 11.65 7.74 5.01
N PHE A 250 12.00 8.57 6.00
CA PHE A 250 11.43 9.91 6.13
C PHE A 250 12.35 10.93 5.46
N TYR A 251 11.88 11.48 4.36
CA TYR A 251 12.63 12.43 3.54
C TYR A 251 12.56 13.89 4.05
N GLN A 252 11.80 14.13 5.12
CA GLN A 252 11.61 15.44 5.74
C GLN A 252 11.53 15.29 7.26
N SER A 253 11.76 16.39 7.98
CA SER A 253 11.65 16.46 9.44
C SER A 253 10.77 17.64 9.87
N PRO A 254 9.43 17.52 9.75
CA PRO A 254 8.50 18.59 10.14
C PRO A 254 8.43 18.77 11.67
N SER A 255 7.87 19.90 12.11
CA SER A 255 7.47 20.06 13.51
C SER A 255 6.32 19.11 13.86
N LEU A 256 6.14 18.82 15.15
CA LEU A 256 5.08 17.93 15.62
C LEU A 256 3.68 18.43 15.20
N GLU A 257 3.40 19.72 15.38
CA GLU A 257 2.10 20.31 15.07
C GLU A 257 1.84 20.39 13.56
N ASP A 258 2.84 20.78 12.75
CA ASP A 258 2.70 20.79 11.29
C ASP A 258 2.42 19.38 10.76
N GLU A 259 3.10 18.37 11.33
CA GLU A 259 2.85 16.98 10.96
C GLU A 259 1.48 16.50 11.43
N ARG A 260 1.04 16.92 12.62
CA ARG A 260 -0.29 16.58 13.15
C ARG A 260 -1.38 17.10 12.24
N GLU A 261 -1.34 18.37 11.85
CA GLU A 261 -2.30 18.97 10.92
C GLU A 261 -2.32 18.23 9.57
N LYS A 262 -1.14 17.91 9.03
CA LYS A 262 -1.00 17.13 7.79
C LYS A 262 -1.61 15.73 7.91
N VAL A 263 -1.37 15.03 9.01
CA VAL A 263 -1.90 13.68 9.26
C VAL A 263 -3.40 13.69 9.44
N GLN A 264 -3.95 14.61 10.24
CA GLN A 264 -5.40 14.73 10.40
C GLN A 264 -6.09 15.10 9.08
N GLY A 265 -5.50 16.04 8.33
CA GLY A 265 -5.97 16.41 7.00
C GLY A 265 -5.89 15.25 6.00
N PHE A 266 -4.84 14.44 6.06
CA PHE A 266 -4.69 13.22 5.26
C PHE A 266 -5.82 12.23 5.55
N ILE A 267 -6.01 11.85 6.83
CA ILE A 267 -7.07 10.94 7.28
C ILE A 267 -8.44 11.46 6.81
N SER A 268 -8.76 12.73 7.07
CA SER A 268 -10.04 13.32 6.68
C SER A 268 -10.26 13.25 5.17
N ARG A 269 -9.26 13.59 4.35
CA ARG A 269 -9.38 13.58 2.89
C ARG A 269 -9.59 12.18 2.34
N GLU A 270 -8.88 11.18 2.86
CA GLU A 270 -9.01 9.80 2.40
C GLU A 270 -10.37 9.21 2.79
N VAL A 271 -10.79 9.40 4.04
CA VAL A 271 -12.06 8.92 4.54
C VAL A 271 -13.24 9.58 3.83
N THR A 272 -13.19 10.88 3.55
CA THR A 272 -14.25 11.54 2.76
C THR A 272 -14.38 10.92 1.36
N LYS A 273 -13.29 10.49 0.74
CA LYS A 273 -13.32 9.82 -0.57
C LYS A 273 -13.86 8.40 -0.47
N LEU A 274 -13.40 7.61 0.51
CA LEU A 274 -13.94 6.28 0.81
C LEU A 274 -15.42 6.32 1.18
N GLY A 275 -15.86 7.39 1.86
CA GLY A 275 -17.25 7.60 2.25
C GLY A 275 -18.22 7.75 1.08
N ARG A 276 -17.73 7.84 -0.16
CA ARG A 276 -18.49 7.89 -1.42
C ARG A 276 -18.48 6.56 -2.19
N THR A 277 -17.98 5.48 -1.60
CA THR A 277 -17.88 4.15 -2.22
C THR A 277 -18.64 3.10 -1.42
N GLY A 278 -18.66 1.86 -1.91
CA GLY A 278 -19.17 0.70 -1.16
C GLY A 278 -18.50 0.48 0.21
N ALA A 279 -17.29 1.02 0.44
CA ALA A 279 -16.57 0.89 1.72
C ALA A 279 -17.21 1.69 2.86
N ARG A 280 -18.03 2.71 2.56
CA ARG A 280 -18.60 3.65 3.54
C ARG A 280 -19.20 2.94 4.76
N ASN A 281 -20.12 2.01 4.52
CA ASN A 281 -20.92 1.41 5.58
C ASN A 281 -20.06 0.52 6.50
N PHE A 282 -19.03 -0.10 5.97
CA PHE A 282 -18.08 -0.90 6.75
C PHE A 282 -17.29 0.00 7.71
N ILE A 283 -16.71 1.09 7.21
CA ILE A 283 -15.93 2.05 8.01
C ILE A 283 -16.83 2.73 9.06
N TYR A 284 -18.03 3.16 8.64
CA TYR A 284 -18.99 3.79 9.54
C TYR A 284 -19.38 2.84 10.68
N GLY A 285 -19.63 1.56 10.37
CA GLY A 285 -19.92 0.52 11.34
C GLY A 285 -18.84 0.39 12.41
N VAL A 286 -17.56 0.38 12.02
CA VAL A 286 -16.44 0.39 12.99
C VAL A 286 -16.51 1.62 13.90
N CYS A 287 -16.72 2.81 13.32
CA CYS A 287 -16.70 4.08 14.06
C CYS A 287 -17.90 4.32 14.99
N THR A 288 -19.00 3.58 14.82
CA THR A 288 -20.21 3.74 15.64
C THR A 288 -20.49 2.59 16.58
N ASP A 289 -19.95 1.40 16.29
CA ASP A 289 -20.10 0.22 17.13
C ASP A 289 -18.91 0.12 18.09
N SER A 290 -19.19 0.29 19.39
CA SER A 290 -18.16 0.23 20.42
C SER A 290 -17.48 -1.14 20.50
N GLU A 291 -18.18 -2.24 20.17
CA GLU A 291 -17.58 -3.57 20.19
C GLU A 291 -16.56 -3.73 19.07
N ARG A 292 -16.80 -3.13 17.91
CA ARG A 292 -15.87 -3.15 16.77
C ARG A 292 -14.66 -2.26 16.99
N THR A 293 -14.81 -1.13 17.70
CA THR A 293 -13.67 -0.25 18.05
C THR A 293 -12.89 -0.77 19.27
N ALA A 294 -13.52 -1.56 20.16
CA ALA A 294 -12.93 -2.03 21.41
C ALA A 294 -11.52 -2.61 21.31
N PRO A 295 -11.17 -3.39 20.27
CA PRO A 295 -9.82 -3.94 20.13
C PRO A 295 -8.73 -2.86 20.05
N LEU A 296 -8.99 -1.69 19.46
CA LEU A 296 -7.99 -0.62 19.32
C LEU A 296 -7.52 -0.08 20.68
N TYR A 297 -8.42 0.00 21.67
CA TYR A 297 -8.09 0.46 23.02
C TYR A 297 -7.19 -0.51 23.81
N ARG A 298 -6.94 -1.72 23.29
CA ARG A 298 -6.00 -2.67 23.90
C ARG A 298 -4.55 -2.36 23.55
N VAL A 299 -4.34 -1.63 22.45
CA VAL A 299 -3.01 -1.38 21.87
C VAL A 299 -2.64 0.11 21.92
N PHE A 300 -3.64 1.00 21.83
CA PHE A 300 -3.43 2.44 21.73
C PHE A 300 -4.05 3.21 22.89
N ASP A 301 -3.52 4.41 23.12
CA ASP A 301 -4.12 5.36 24.05
C ASP A 301 -5.59 5.68 23.66
N LYS A 302 -6.44 5.78 24.68
CA LYS A 302 -7.88 5.96 24.49
C LYS A 302 -8.22 7.31 23.89
N GLU A 303 -7.52 8.38 24.27
CA GLU A 303 -7.76 9.72 23.72
C GLU A 303 -7.38 9.76 22.24
N LEU A 304 -6.26 9.12 21.89
CA LEU A 304 -5.80 9.03 20.50
C LEU A 304 -6.77 8.25 19.60
N VAL A 305 -7.26 7.10 20.07
CA VAL A 305 -8.27 6.31 19.34
C VAL A 305 -9.55 7.12 19.15
N ASN A 306 -10.05 7.78 20.21
CA ASN A 306 -11.24 8.62 20.13
C ASN A 306 -11.05 9.80 19.16
N GLU A 307 -9.87 10.41 19.12
CA GLU A 307 -9.54 11.49 18.18
C GLU A 307 -9.67 11.00 16.74
N VAL A 308 -8.99 9.90 16.39
CA VAL A 308 -8.98 9.36 15.02
C VAL A 308 -10.35 8.87 14.60
N VAL A 309 -11.08 8.14 15.46
CA VAL A 309 -12.47 7.73 15.21
C VAL A 309 -13.37 8.96 15.00
N GLY A 310 -13.17 10.01 15.79
CA GLY A 310 -13.89 11.28 15.66
C GLY A 310 -13.64 11.97 14.32
N ILE A 311 -12.39 12.02 13.85
CA ILE A 311 -12.01 12.57 12.53
C ILE A 311 -12.67 11.74 11.43
N THR A 312 -12.53 10.42 11.47
CA THR A 312 -13.09 9.49 10.48
C THR A 312 -14.61 9.65 10.39
N ARG A 313 -15.32 9.67 11.51
CA ARG A 313 -16.79 9.85 11.51
C ARG A 313 -17.21 11.18 10.88
N ARG A 314 -16.58 12.29 11.27
CA ARG A 314 -16.88 13.61 10.67
C ARG A 314 -16.63 13.63 9.17
N ALA A 315 -15.54 13.01 8.71
CA ALA A 315 -15.20 12.92 7.30
C ALA A 315 -16.17 12.04 6.49
N LEU A 316 -16.73 10.99 7.10
CA LEU A 316 -17.81 10.19 6.51
C LEU A 316 -19.12 10.99 6.45
N ASP A 317 -19.46 11.75 7.48
CA ASP A 317 -20.70 12.55 7.47
C ASP A 317 -20.67 13.66 6.43
N SER A 318 -19.50 14.25 6.18
CA SER A 318 -19.30 15.29 5.15
C SER A 318 -19.24 14.75 3.72
N SER A 319 -19.24 13.43 3.51
CA SER A 319 -19.14 12.84 2.18
C SER A 319 -20.50 12.54 1.52
N ARG A 320 -21.60 12.87 2.21
CA ARG A 320 -22.98 12.72 1.72
C ARG A 320 -23.31 13.72 0.61
#